data_AF-A0A914YEJ5-F1
#
_entry.id   AF-A0A914YEJ5-F1
#
_cell.length_a   1.000
_cell.length_b   1.000
_cell.length_c   1.000
_cell.angle_alpha   90.00
_cell.angle_beta   90.00
_cell.angle_gamma   90.00
#
_symmetry.space_group_name_H-M   'P 1'
#
loop_
_entity.id
_entity.type
_entity.pdbx_description
1 polymer ?
#
loop_
_entity_poly.entity_id
_entity_poly.type
_entity_poly.pdbx_seq_one_letter_code
_entity_poly.pdbx_strand_id
1 'polypeptide(L)'
;MFSLASRIYKHIGNVAMAWTVEDLEDKEDYMLVKGMIAMIKGKYDEAEEAFVESGNGEMALEMRRDILHWEKAVDLARRIKPSELPKIAKEYAHQLEFLGKFDDALKHYEDAILPETDDPEKIDFVCIQFFIIISNF
;
A
#
# COMPACT_ATOMS: atom_id res chain seq x y z
N MET A 1 -7.46 28.81 -3.32
CA MET A 1 -8.91 28.95 -3.62
C MET A 1 -9.74 29.08 -2.33
N PHE A 2 -9.37 28.40 -1.23
CA PHE A 2 -10.03 28.50 0.09
C PHE A 2 -9.78 29.78 0.88
N SER A 3 -8.63 30.46 0.69
CA SER A 3 -8.35 31.76 1.32
C SER A 3 -9.33 32.88 0.96
N LEU A 4 -9.97 32.80 -0.22
CA LEU A 4 -11.04 33.72 -0.62
C LEU A 4 -12.36 33.36 0.09
N ALA A 5 -12.67 32.07 0.19
CA ALA A 5 -13.87 31.57 0.86
C ALA A 5 -13.83 31.88 2.38
N SER A 6 -12.72 31.60 3.07
CA SER A 6 -12.54 31.94 4.49
C SER A 6 -12.70 33.44 4.75
N ARG A 7 -12.10 34.30 3.90
CA ARG A 7 -12.25 35.76 4.01
C ARG A 7 -13.70 36.21 3.83
N ILE A 8 -14.43 35.64 2.88
CA ILE A 8 -15.84 35.98 2.62
C ILE A 8 -16.73 35.56 3.81
N TYR A 9 -16.55 34.34 4.35
CA TYR A 9 -17.36 33.87 5.47
C TYR A 9 -17.08 34.62 6.79
N LYS A 10 -15.82 35.03 7.01
CA LYS A 10 -15.46 35.95 8.12
C LYS A 10 -16.12 37.31 7.97
N HIS A 11 -16.21 37.83 6.74
CA HIS A 11 -16.82 39.15 6.48
C HIS A 11 -18.36 39.15 6.62
N ILE A 12 -19.00 38.02 6.31
CA ILE A 12 -20.45 37.83 6.45
C ILE A 12 -20.83 37.52 7.92
N GLY A 13 -19.84 37.35 8.81
CA GLY A 13 -20.07 37.03 10.23
C GLY A 13 -20.52 35.59 10.46
N ASN A 14 -20.42 34.72 9.45
CA ASN A 14 -20.70 33.31 9.59
C ASN A 14 -19.46 32.58 10.11
N VAL A 15 -19.23 32.77 11.42
CA VAL A 15 -18.06 32.25 12.13
C VAL A 15 -18.02 30.72 12.05
N ALA A 16 -19.17 30.04 12.12
CA ALA A 16 -19.23 28.58 11.97
C ALA A 16 -18.66 28.12 10.62
N MET A 17 -19.01 28.78 9.51
CA MET A 17 -18.48 28.44 8.18
C MET A 17 -17.02 28.85 7.98
N ALA A 18 -16.56 29.91 8.63
CA ALA A 18 -15.14 30.28 8.60
C ALA A 18 -14.28 29.23 9.32
N TRP A 19 -14.74 28.77 10.49
CA TRP A 19 -14.05 27.75 11.27
C TRP A 19 -14.09 26.38 10.59
N THR A 20 -15.20 25.98 9.97
CA THR A 20 -15.23 24.72 9.21
C THR A 20 -14.34 24.77 7.98
N VAL A 21 -14.27 25.91 7.28
CA VAL A 21 -13.35 26.08 6.14
C VAL A 21 -11.89 26.07 6.60
N GLU A 22 -11.57 26.62 7.77
CA GLU A 22 -10.23 26.56 8.36
C GLU A 22 -9.87 25.17 8.89
N ASP A 23 -10.82 24.46 9.53
CA ASP A 23 -10.65 23.07 9.96
C ASP A 23 -10.48 22.11 8.76
N LEU A 24 -11.14 22.41 7.64
CA LEU A 24 -10.99 21.68 6.38
C LEU A 24 -9.68 22.04 5.66
N GLU A 25 -9.18 23.27 5.83
CA GLU A 25 -7.88 23.73 5.32
C GLU A 25 -6.72 22.95 6.00
N ASP A 26 -6.91 22.49 7.24
CA ASP A 26 -5.93 21.68 7.99
C ASP A 26 -6.13 20.15 7.91
N LYS A 27 -7.27 19.63 7.38
CA LYS A 27 -7.59 18.19 7.46
C LYS A 27 -8.05 17.47 6.19
N GLU A 28 -8.38 18.17 5.11
CA GLU A 28 -8.50 17.50 3.80
C GLU A 28 -7.27 17.84 2.98
N ASP A 29 -6.23 17.02 3.13
CA ASP A 29 -5.13 17.02 2.18
C ASP A 29 -5.76 16.74 0.81
N TYR A 30 -5.87 17.78 -0.04
CA TYR A 30 -6.54 17.70 -1.33
C TYR A 30 -6.05 16.50 -2.14
N MET A 31 -4.77 16.15 -1.98
CA MET A 31 -4.15 14.99 -2.59
C MET A 31 -4.68 13.66 -2.02
N LEU A 32 -4.98 13.56 -0.73
CA LEU A 32 -5.64 12.39 -0.14
C LEU A 32 -7.03 12.17 -0.75
N VAL A 33 -7.85 13.23 -0.82
CA VAL A 33 -9.21 13.16 -1.39
C VAL A 33 -9.14 12.84 -2.89
N LYS A 34 -8.21 13.46 -3.62
CA LYS A 34 -7.94 13.16 -5.03
C LYS A 34 -7.56 11.69 -5.21
N GLY A 35 -6.72 11.14 -4.33
CA GLY A 35 -6.32 9.74 -4.33
C GLY A 35 -7.50 8.79 -4.14
N MET A 36 -8.36 9.06 -3.15
CA MET A 36 -9.58 8.27 -2.92
C MET A 36 -10.53 8.28 -4.12
N ILE A 37 -10.74 9.46 -4.73
CA ILE A 37 -11.58 9.58 -5.93
C ILE A 37 -10.97 8.80 -7.12
N ALA A 38 -9.65 8.88 -7.30
CA ALA A 38 -8.96 8.14 -8.34
C ALA A 38 -9.07 6.61 -8.13
N MET A 39 -8.93 6.15 -6.89
CA MET A 39 -9.10 4.75 -6.50
C MET A 39 -10.49 4.23 -6.85
N ILE A 40 -11.55 4.96 -6.49
CA ILE A 40 -12.96 4.60 -6.81
C ILE A 40 -13.18 4.53 -8.33
N LYS A 41 -12.49 5.37 -9.10
CA LYS A 41 -12.54 5.37 -10.57
C LYS A 41 -11.65 4.31 -11.24
N GLY A 42 -10.94 3.49 -10.46
CA GLY A 42 -10.01 2.49 -10.99
C GLY A 42 -8.72 3.09 -11.58
N LYS A 43 -8.44 4.37 -11.32
CA LYS A 43 -7.23 5.07 -11.76
C LYS A 43 -6.14 4.90 -10.70
N TYR A 44 -5.68 3.67 -10.53
CA TYR A 44 -4.80 3.31 -9.41
C TYR A 44 -3.41 3.97 -9.45
N ASP A 45 -2.92 4.32 -10.64
CA ASP A 45 -1.65 5.02 -10.79
C ASP A 45 -1.77 6.49 -10.35
N GLU A 46 -2.85 7.16 -10.75
CA GLU A 46 -3.17 8.52 -10.26
C GLU A 46 -3.46 8.52 -8.75
N ALA A 47 -4.06 7.43 -8.24
CA ALA A 47 -4.33 7.27 -6.81
C ALA A 47 -3.04 7.11 -6.00
N GLU A 48 -2.12 6.28 -6.46
CA GLU A 48 -0.81 6.08 -5.82
C GLU A 48 -0.03 7.40 -5.73
N GLU A 49 0.09 8.12 -6.84
CA GLU A 49 0.78 9.42 -6.87
C GLU A 49 0.17 10.39 -5.85
N ALA A 50 -1.16 10.49 -5.81
CA ALA A 50 -1.87 11.38 -4.90
C ALA A 50 -1.75 10.96 -3.43
N PHE A 51 -1.71 9.66 -3.13
CA PHE A 51 -1.47 9.15 -1.77
C PHE A 51 -0.03 9.37 -1.32
N VAL A 52 0.95 9.20 -2.20
CA VAL A 52 2.36 9.49 -1.89
C VAL A 52 2.60 10.98 -1.69
N GLU A 53 2.00 11.84 -2.53
CA GLU A 53 2.07 13.30 -2.40
C GLU A 53 1.43 13.83 -1.12
N SER A 54 0.34 13.19 -0.65
CA SER A 54 -0.29 13.53 0.64
C SER A 54 0.45 12.98 1.86
N GLY A 55 1.60 12.33 1.68
CA GLY A 55 2.33 11.66 2.77
C GLY A 55 1.67 10.38 3.29
N ASN A 56 0.57 9.93 2.68
CA ASN A 56 -0.16 8.71 3.04
C ASN A 56 0.26 7.52 2.17
N GLY A 57 1.57 7.31 2.00
CA GLY A 57 2.10 6.23 1.17
C GLY A 57 1.67 4.83 1.62
N GLU A 58 1.39 4.63 2.91
CA GLU A 58 0.85 3.36 3.42
C GLU A 58 -0.49 3.00 2.79
N MET A 59 -1.37 4.00 2.57
CA MET A 59 -2.66 3.80 1.91
C MET A 59 -2.48 3.41 0.44
N ALA A 60 -1.46 3.95 -0.24
CA ALA A 60 -1.11 3.53 -1.59
C ALA A 60 -0.66 2.06 -1.63
N LEU A 61 0.12 1.64 -0.62
CA LEU A 61 0.63 0.27 -0.52
C LEU A 61 -0.47 -0.75 -0.23
N GLU A 62 -1.37 -0.43 0.69
CA GLU A 62 -2.55 -1.24 0.98
C GLU A 62 -3.44 -1.36 -0.25
N MET A 63 -3.74 -0.24 -0.93
CA MET A 63 -4.50 -0.25 -2.18
C MET A 63 -3.88 -1.19 -3.23
N ARG A 64 -2.55 -1.17 -3.42
CA ARG A 64 -1.87 -2.05 -4.39
C ARG A 64 -1.96 -3.52 -4.02
N ARG A 65 -1.90 -3.85 -2.73
CA ARG A 65 -2.10 -5.22 -2.22
C ARG A 65 -3.54 -5.68 -2.42
N ASP A 66 -4.52 -4.84 -2.11
CA ASP A 66 -5.95 -5.16 -2.22
C ASP A 66 -6.38 -5.51 -3.65
N ILE A 67 -5.77 -4.86 -4.65
CA ILE A 67 -6.03 -5.13 -6.07
C ILE A 67 -5.07 -6.18 -6.67
N LEU A 68 -4.24 -6.83 -5.84
CA LEU A 68 -3.27 -7.86 -6.23
C LEU A 68 -2.22 -7.39 -7.25
N HIS A 69 -1.90 -6.09 -7.29
CA HIS A 69 -0.82 -5.53 -8.10
C HIS A 69 0.54 -5.74 -7.40
N TRP A 70 0.92 -7.00 -7.20
CA TRP A 70 2.05 -7.38 -6.36
C TRP A 70 3.38 -6.77 -6.77
N GLU A 71 3.70 -6.72 -8.06
CA GLU A 71 4.95 -6.10 -8.53
C GLU A 71 5.04 -4.62 -8.12
N LYS A 72 3.95 -3.86 -8.33
CA LYS A 72 3.88 -2.45 -7.88
C LYS A 72 3.90 -2.33 -6.36
N ALA A 73 3.26 -3.24 -5.63
CA ALA A 73 3.28 -3.25 -4.16
C ALA A 73 4.70 -3.50 -3.62
N VAL A 74 5.45 -4.43 -4.20
CA VAL A 74 6.85 -4.73 -3.84
C VAL A 74 7.76 -3.54 -4.11
N ASP A 75 7.64 -2.93 -5.30
CA ASP A 75 8.40 -1.74 -5.65
C ASP A 75 8.10 -0.55 -4.75
N LEU A 76 6.82 -0.34 -4.44
CA LEU A 76 6.38 0.73 -3.55
C LEU A 76 6.89 0.49 -2.13
N ALA A 77 6.72 -0.72 -1.58
CA ALA A 77 7.22 -1.10 -0.25
C ALA A 77 8.72 -0.89 -0.13
N ARG A 78 9.51 -1.28 -1.13
CA ARG A 78 10.98 -1.06 -1.13
C ARG A 78 11.35 0.41 -1.00
N ARG A 79 10.53 1.33 -1.52
CA ARG A 79 10.78 2.78 -1.47
C ARG A 79 10.29 3.40 -0.17
N ILE A 80 9.08 3.05 0.28
CA ILE A 80 8.40 3.77 1.37
C ILE A 80 8.43 3.03 2.72
N LYS A 81 8.43 1.69 2.70
CA LYS A 81 8.35 0.87 3.92
C LYS A 81 9.06 -0.47 3.74
N PRO A 82 10.41 -0.48 3.68
CA PRO A 82 11.19 -1.70 3.45
C PRO A 82 10.94 -2.79 4.50
N SER A 83 10.52 -2.41 5.71
CA SER A 83 10.18 -3.35 6.78
C SER A 83 8.96 -4.24 6.47
N GLU A 84 8.04 -3.79 5.62
CA GLU A 84 6.88 -4.61 5.20
C GLU A 84 7.18 -5.46 3.96
N LEU A 85 8.34 -5.25 3.32
CA LEU A 85 8.71 -5.95 2.09
C LEU A 85 8.70 -7.49 2.26
N PRO A 86 9.26 -8.09 3.34
CA PRO A 86 9.21 -9.54 3.53
C PRO A 86 7.79 -10.08 3.59
N LYS A 87 6.90 -9.38 4.30
CA LYS A 87 5.49 -9.76 4.43
C LYS A 87 4.78 -9.74 3.08
N ILE A 88 4.97 -8.67 2.30
CA ILE A 88 4.35 -8.51 0.98
C ILE A 88 4.91 -9.54 -0.01
N ALA A 89 6.20 -9.82 0.02
CA ALA A 89 6.82 -10.85 -0.81
C ALA A 89 6.27 -12.24 -0.49
N LYS A 90 6.04 -12.55 0.80
CA LYS A 90 5.40 -13.79 1.24
C LYS A 90 3.94 -13.89 0.76
N GLU A 91 3.16 -12.82 0.88
CA GLU A 91 1.78 -12.76 0.37
C GLU A 91 1.74 -12.96 -1.15
N TYR A 92 2.68 -12.36 -1.89
CA TYR A 92 2.79 -12.54 -3.34
C TYR A 92 3.15 -13.98 -3.71
N ALA A 93 4.14 -14.57 -3.05
CA ALA A 93 4.53 -15.96 -3.25
C ALA A 93 3.34 -16.90 -3.03
N HIS A 94 2.56 -16.68 -1.98
CA HIS A 94 1.36 -17.46 -1.71
C HIS A 94 0.30 -17.34 -2.83
N GLN A 95 0.13 -16.14 -3.39
CA GLN A 95 -0.76 -15.95 -4.54
C GLN A 95 -0.25 -16.71 -5.78
N LEU A 96 1.07 -16.77 -6.00
CA LEU A 96 1.67 -17.51 -7.12
C LEU A 96 1.51 -19.02 -6.95
N GLU A 97 1.63 -19.55 -5.72
CA GLU A 97 1.31 -20.95 -5.41
C GLU A 97 -0.13 -21.30 -5.75
N PHE A 98 -1.09 -20.45 -5.37
CA PHE A 98 -2.49 -20.65 -5.70
C PHE A 98 -2.74 -20.71 -7.21
N LEU A 99 -1.93 -19.98 -7.99
CA LEU A 99 -1.95 -20.00 -9.45
C LEU A 99 -1.13 -21.15 -10.07
N GLY A 100 -0.48 -22.00 -9.27
CA GLY A 100 0.35 -23.11 -9.71
C GLY A 100 1.73 -22.71 -10.24
N LYS A 101 2.16 -21.47 -10.01
CA LYS A 101 3.46 -20.94 -10.44
C LYS A 101 4.53 -21.14 -9.37
N PHE A 102 4.84 -22.40 -9.08
CA PHE A 102 5.72 -22.77 -7.97
C PHE A 102 7.16 -22.23 -8.12
N ASP A 103 7.71 -22.22 -9.34
CA ASP A 103 9.08 -21.73 -9.58
C ASP A 103 9.25 -20.24 -9.26
N ASP A 104 8.23 -19.43 -9.55
CA ASP A 104 8.25 -18.00 -9.25
C ASP A 104 7.88 -17.72 -7.79
N ALA A 105 6.98 -18.51 -7.21
CA ALA A 105 6.67 -18.44 -5.78
C ALA A 105 7.91 -18.67 -4.91
N LEU A 106 8.73 -19.66 -5.26
CA LEU A 106 9.95 -20.00 -4.52
C LEU A 106 10.92 -18.82 -4.44
N LYS A 107 11.17 -18.14 -5.56
CA LYS A 107 12.07 -16.96 -5.59
C LYS A 107 11.59 -15.87 -4.63
N HIS A 108 10.28 -15.62 -4.60
CA HIS A 108 9.71 -14.60 -3.72
C HIS A 108 9.74 -15.01 -2.24
N TYR A 109 9.64 -16.29 -1.91
CA TYR A 109 9.85 -16.77 -0.54
C TYR A 109 11.31 -16.65 -0.11
N GLU A 110 12.26 -17.02 -0.98
CA GLU A 110 13.68 -16.87 -0.70
C GLU A 110 14.03 -15.40 -0.42
N ASP A 111 13.59 -14.48 -1.28
CA ASP A 111 13.77 -13.04 -1.09
C ASP A 111 13.15 -12.50 0.21
N ALA A 112 12.03 -13.10 0.65
CA ALA A 112 11.36 -12.72 1.89
C ALA A 112 12.07 -13.23 3.16
N ILE A 113 12.76 -14.38 3.08
CA ILE A 113 13.37 -15.06 4.23
C ILE A 113 14.82 -14.60 4.46
N LEU A 114 15.56 -14.29 3.40
CA LEU A 114 16.96 -13.90 3.46
C LEU A 114 17.30 -12.69 4.38
N PRO A 115 16.42 -11.71 4.66
CA PRO A 115 16.76 -10.65 5.61
C PRO A 115 16.54 -10.98 7.10
N GLU A 116 15.84 -12.08 7.46
CA GLU A 116 15.41 -12.31 8.85
C GLU A 116 16.16 -13.41 9.62
N THR A 117 16.87 -14.35 8.96
CA THR A 117 17.50 -15.47 9.68
C THR A 117 18.82 -15.95 9.06
N ASP A 118 19.93 -15.81 9.81
CA ASP A 118 21.19 -16.55 9.59
C ASP A 118 21.09 -18.03 10.05
N ASP A 119 19.89 -18.48 10.44
CA ASP A 119 19.66 -19.78 11.07
C ASP A 119 19.07 -20.78 10.05
N PRO A 120 19.85 -21.76 9.55
CA PRO A 120 19.45 -22.68 8.48
C PRO A 120 18.19 -23.49 8.81
N GLU A 121 17.96 -23.81 10.10
CA GLU A 121 16.83 -24.64 10.53
C GLU A 121 15.47 -23.91 10.46
N LYS A 122 15.46 -22.56 10.46
CA LYS A 122 14.23 -21.76 10.30
C LYS A 122 13.90 -21.42 8.85
N ILE A 123 14.92 -21.41 7.98
CA ILE A 123 14.73 -21.36 6.52
C ILE A 123 13.90 -22.57 6.07
N ASP A 124 13.99 -23.69 6.79
CA ASP A 124 13.39 -24.96 6.41
C ASP A 124 11.90 -25.15 6.74
N PHE A 125 11.23 -24.32 7.55
CA PHE A 125 9.80 -24.58 7.84
C PHE A 125 8.86 -24.18 6.68
N VAL A 126 9.23 -23.17 5.89
CA VAL A 126 8.46 -22.73 4.70
C VAL A 126 8.73 -23.67 3.53
N CYS A 127 9.99 -24.09 3.33
CA CYS A 127 10.40 -25.08 2.33
C CYS A 127 9.83 -26.48 2.60
N ILE A 128 9.76 -26.93 3.87
CA ILE A 128 9.18 -28.24 4.21
C ILE A 128 7.66 -28.25 3.93
N GLN A 129 6.96 -27.14 4.22
CA GLN A 129 5.53 -27.01 3.86
C GLN A 129 5.36 -27.07 2.33
N PHE A 130 6.27 -26.44 1.58
CA PHE A 130 6.31 -26.45 0.11
C PHE A 130 6.52 -27.86 -0.46
N PHE A 131 7.45 -28.64 0.12
CA PHE A 131 7.70 -30.02 -0.28
C PHE A 131 6.49 -30.93 0.01
N ILE A 132 5.81 -30.74 1.14
CA ILE A 132 4.62 -31.53 1.51
C ILE A 132 3.42 -31.20 0.61
N ILE A 133 3.25 -29.95 0.19
CA ILE A 133 2.16 -29.52 -0.69
C ILE A 133 2.40 -29.98 -2.13
N ILE A 134 3.63 -29.84 -2.65
CA ILE A 134 3.98 -30.27 -4.03
C ILE A 134 4.03 -31.80 -4.15
N SER A 135 4.41 -32.53 -3.09
CA SER A 135 4.44 -34.00 -3.10
C SER A 135 3.06 -34.67 -2.95
N ASN A 136 1.99 -33.91 -2.71
CA ASN A 136 0.61 -34.40 -2.56
C ASN A 136 -0.30 -34.04 -3.75
N PHE A 137 0.25 -33.53 -4.84
CA PHE A 137 -0.44 -33.35 -6.13
C PHE A 137 0.24 -34.13 -7.25
#